data_AF-A0A023H3Q6-F1
#
_entry.id   AF-A0A023H3Q6-F1
#
_cell.length_a   1.000
_cell.length_b   1.000
_cell.length_c   1.000
_cell.angle_alpha   90.00
_cell.angle_beta   90.00
_cell.angle_gamma   90.00
#
_symmetry.space_group_name_H-M   'P 1'
#
loop_
_entity.id
_entity.type
_entity.pdbx_description
1 polymer ?
#
loop_
_entity_poly.entity_id
_entity_poly.type
_entity_poly.pdbx_seq_one_letter_code
_entity_poly.pdbx_strand_id
1 'polypeptide(L)'
;QPNAMGGREVGGLANQLAAHMDFDAESIDRVQRFWQAPAMAKTPGYKAVDMFQRAADGEIDFLWIMATNPAVSLPASATVRRALERCEYVVVSDCTTATETARYADLLLPAMPWGEKDGTVTNSERMISRQRAFRSPRGAARADWEVVTDVAARLGFSSAFPYRKPADIFREHSALSG
;
A
#
# COMPACT_ATOMS: atom_id res chain seq x y z
N GLN A 1 13.75 7.37 -1.45
CA GLN A 1 13.15 6.02 -1.35
C GLN A 1 13.61 5.19 -2.54
N PRO A 2 14.02 3.91 -2.35
CA PRO A 2 14.63 3.10 -3.41
C PRO A 2 13.63 2.60 -4.48
N ASN A 3 12.33 2.59 -4.17
CA ASN A 3 11.28 2.08 -5.07
C ASN A 3 10.15 3.11 -5.32
N ALA A 4 10.47 4.40 -5.31
CA ALA A 4 9.46 5.44 -5.57
C ALA A 4 8.87 5.34 -6.98
N MET A 5 9.65 4.90 -7.96
CA MET A 5 9.16 4.67 -9.33
C MET A 5 8.24 3.45 -9.40
N GLY A 6 8.64 2.32 -8.81
CA GLY A 6 7.81 1.11 -8.80
C GLY A 6 6.48 1.34 -8.09
N GLY A 7 6.47 2.13 -7.01
CA GLY A 7 5.23 2.54 -6.35
C GLY A 7 4.27 3.30 -7.28
N ARG A 8 4.76 4.14 -8.20
CA ARG A 8 3.93 4.85 -9.18
C ARG A 8 3.44 3.92 -10.28
N GLU A 9 4.30 3.02 -10.75
CA GLU A 9 4.00 2.03 -11.80
C GLU A 9 2.84 1.11 -11.40
N VAL A 10 2.76 0.74 -10.12
CA VAL A 10 1.71 -0.15 -9.61
C VAL A 10 0.44 0.57 -9.11
N GLY A 11 0.32 1.90 -9.31
CA GLY A 11 -0.86 2.66 -8.89
C GLY A 11 -0.85 3.10 -7.42
N GLY A 12 0.32 3.20 -6.78
CA GLY A 12 0.48 3.71 -5.41
C GLY A 12 0.31 5.23 -5.26
N LEU A 13 -0.37 5.88 -6.20
CA LEU A 13 -0.72 7.29 -6.16
C LEU A 13 -2.24 7.43 -6.19
N ALA A 14 -2.79 8.31 -5.34
CA ALA A 14 -4.23 8.52 -5.26
C ALA A 14 -4.88 9.01 -6.57
N ASN A 15 -4.09 9.53 -7.51
CA ASN A 15 -4.54 10.08 -8.78
C ASN A 15 -4.29 9.19 -10.00
N GLN A 16 -3.90 7.93 -9.81
CA GLN A 16 -3.72 6.96 -10.89
C GLN A 16 -4.27 5.59 -10.48
N LEU A 17 -4.77 4.83 -11.45
CA LEU A 17 -5.00 3.40 -11.32
C LEU A 17 -3.68 2.63 -11.52
N ALA A 18 -3.74 1.30 -11.43
CA ALA A 18 -2.60 0.43 -11.70
C ALA A 18 -2.08 0.61 -13.14
N ALA A 19 -0.78 0.34 -13.35
CA ALA A 19 -0.13 0.44 -14.65
C ALA A 19 -0.25 1.82 -15.32
N HIS A 20 -0.15 2.90 -14.53
CA HIS A 20 -0.23 4.30 -14.97
C HIS A 20 -1.53 4.69 -15.67
N MET A 21 -2.60 3.92 -15.52
CA MET A 21 -3.89 4.25 -16.11
C MET A 21 -4.56 5.40 -15.34
N ASP A 22 -5.30 6.23 -16.06
CA ASP A 22 -6.04 7.36 -15.50
C ASP A 22 -7.48 6.94 -15.11
N PHE A 23 -8.30 7.91 -14.72
CA PHE A 23 -9.71 7.71 -14.36
C PHE A 23 -10.68 8.00 -15.52
N ASP A 24 -10.21 7.92 -16.77
CA ASP A 24 -11.10 7.94 -17.92
C ASP A 24 -11.87 6.62 -18.05
N ALA A 25 -12.97 6.63 -18.80
CA ALA A 25 -13.87 5.47 -18.89
C ALA A 25 -13.21 4.23 -19.49
N GLU A 26 -12.25 4.39 -20.42
CA GLU A 26 -11.55 3.27 -21.06
C GLU A 26 -10.59 2.60 -20.07
N SER A 27 -9.80 3.41 -19.37
CA SER A 27 -8.90 2.96 -18.30
C SER A 27 -9.66 2.21 -17.20
N ILE A 28 -10.76 2.78 -16.71
CA ILE A 28 -11.59 2.15 -15.67
C ILE A 28 -12.16 0.81 -16.16
N ASP A 29 -12.74 0.77 -17.35
CA ASP A 29 -13.30 -0.46 -17.93
C ASP A 29 -12.23 -1.55 -18.09
N ARG A 30 -11.04 -1.19 -18.58
CA ARG A 30 -9.92 -2.12 -18.77
C ARG A 30 -9.51 -2.77 -17.44
N VAL A 31 -9.27 -1.96 -16.41
CA VAL A 31 -8.86 -2.47 -15.09
C VAL A 31 -9.99 -3.27 -14.44
N GLN A 32 -11.23 -2.79 -14.53
CA GLN A 32 -12.40 -3.50 -14.00
C GLN A 32 -12.54 -4.89 -14.59
N ARG A 33 -12.47 -5.01 -15.93
CA ARG A 33 -12.57 -6.30 -16.62
C ARG A 33 -11.39 -7.21 -16.30
N PHE A 34 -10.18 -6.67 -16.24
CA PHE A 34 -8.98 -7.44 -15.94
C PHE A 34 -9.06 -8.11 -14.55
N TRP A 35 -9.44 -7.35 -13.52
CA TRP A 35 -9.59 -7.86 -12.15
C TRP A 35 -10.94 -8.53 -11.87
N GLN A 36 -11.88 -8.48 -12.82
CA GLN A 36 -13.28 -8.87 -12.60
C GLN A 36 -13.87 -8.17 -11.36
N ALA A 37 -13.47 -6.90 -11.16
CA ALA A 37 -13.81 -6.16 -9.95
C ALA A 37 -15.30 -5.82 -9.94
N PRO A 38 -16.00 -6.02 -8.79
CA PRO A 38 -17.43 -5.71 -8.69
C PRO A 38 -17.71 -4.19 -8.77
N ALA A 39 -16.73 -3.38 -8.41
CA ALA A 39 -16.78 -1.92 -8.50
C ALA A 39 -15.36 -1.36 -8.69
N MET A 40 -15.28 -0.20 -9.34
CA MET A 40 -14.05 0.59 -9.48
C MET A 40 -14.28 2.02 -9.01
N ALA A 41 -13.22 2.64 -8.50
CA ALA A 41 -13.19 4.07 -8.25
C ALA A 41 -13.32 4.82 -9.59
N LYS A 42 -14.15 5.87 -9.61
CA LYS A 42 -14.44 6.68 -10.81
C LYS A 42 -13.72 8.03 -10.81
N THR A 43 -13.09 8.39 -9.69
CA THR A 43 -12.37 9.64 -9.50
C THR A 43 -11.12 9.39 -8.67
N PRO A 44 -10.10 10.26 -8.77
CA PRO A 44 -8.97 10.27 -7.87
C PRO A 44 -9.36 10.28 -6.39
N GLY A 45 -8.58 9.59 -5.56
CA GLY A 45 -8.64 9.69 -4.11
C GLY A 45 -7.91 10.93 -3.57
N TYR A 46 -7.90 11.07 -2.24
CA TYR A 46 -7.24 12.19 -1.57
C TYR A 46 -5.72 12.05 -1.58
N LYS A 47 -5.02 13.15 -1.86
CA LYS A 47 -3.56 13.23 -1.67
C LYS A 47 -3.23 13.27 -0.18
N ALA A 48 -2.05 12.80 0.21
CA ALA A 48 -1.69 12.60 1.62
C ALA A 48 -2.03 13.77 2.57
N VAL A 49 -1.71 15.02 2.20
CA VAL A 49 -2.01 16.20 3.04
C VAL A 49 -3.52 16.41 3.21
N ASP A 50 -4.29 16.31 2.11
CA ASP A 50 -5.75 16.46 2.14
C ASP A 50 -6.42 15.27 2.86
N MET A 51 -5.93 14.05 2.64
CA MET A 51 -6.38 12.84 3.33
C MET A 51 -6.23 12.99 4.85
N PHE A 52 -5.07 13.43 5.34
CA PHE A 52 -4.88 13.63 6.77
C PHE A 52 -5.69 14.82 7.32
N GLN A 53 -5.92 15.87 6.53
CA GLN A 53 -6.82 16.95 6.95
C GLN A 53 -8.25 16.42 7.13
N ARG A 54 -8.77 15.68 6.15
CA ARG A 54 -10.11 15.05 6.22
C ARG A 54 -10.25 14.04 7.35
N ALA A 55 -9.24 13.23 7.59
CA ALA A 55 -9.20 12.33 8.74
C ALA A 55 -9.23 13.12 10.06
N ALA A 56 -8.51 14.24 10.15
CA ALA A 56 -8.56 15.12 11.32
C ALA A 56 -9.92 15.81 11.50
N ASP A 57 -10.65 16.02 10.41
CA ASP A 57 -12.00 16.59 10.39
C ASP A 57 -13.10 15.52 10.64
N GLY A 58 -12.72 14.24 10.72
CA GLY A 58 -13.61 13.12 11.01
C GLY A 58 -14.35 12.56 9.79
N GLU A 59 -13.83 12.78 8.58
CA GLU A 59 -14.41 12.22 7.34
C GLU A 59 -13.81 10.86 6.95
N ILE A 60 -12.74 10.42 7.63
CA ILE A 60 -12.07 9.13 7.37
C ILE A 60 -11.93 8.38 8.68
N ASP A 61 -12.65 7.25 8.77
CA ASP A 61 -12.74 6.43 9.99
C ASP A 61 -11.64 5.37 10.08
N PHE A 62 -11.04 4.98 8.96
CA PHE A 62 -10.03 3.94 8.91
C PHE A 62 -8.78 4.39 8.15
N LEU A 63 -7.61 4.18 8.76
CA LEU A 63 -6.31 4.41 8.14
C LEU A 63 -5.44 3.15 8.23
N TRP A 64 -4.92 2.70 7.10
CA TRP A 64 -3.86 1.69 7.07
C TRP A 64 -2.57 2.28 6.49
N ILE A 65 -1.57 2.43 7.34
CA ILE A 65 -0.29 3.05 7.04
C ILE A 65 0.77 1.96 6.90
N MET A 66 1.36 1.82 5.72
CA MET A 66 2.37 0.79 5.44
C MET A 66 3.74 1.43 5.19
N ALA A 67 4.74 1.03 5.99
CA ALA A 67 6.16 1.37 5.82
C ALA A 67 6.47 2.89 5.67
N THR A 68 5.77 3.73 6.44
CA THR A 68 6.00 5.18 6.48
C THR A 68 5.70 5.75 7.88
N ASN A 69 6.29 6.90 8.21
CA ASN A 69 6.18 7.56 9.53
C ASN A 69 5.61 9.00 9.38
N PRO A 70 4.36 9.15 8.92
CA PRO A 70 3.76 10.44 8.60
C PRO A 70 3.67 11.41 9.79
N ALA A 71 3.65 10.92 11.03
CA ALA A 71 3.65 11.75 12.23
C ALA A 71 4.94 12.60 12.39
N VAL A 72 5.97 12.29 11.60
CA VAL A 72 7.24 13.03 11.52
C VAL A 72 7.52 13.54 10.11
N SER A 73 7.31 12.72 9.08
CA SER A 73 7.83 13.00 7.74
C SER A 73 6.93 13.89 6.88
N LEU A 74 5.66 14.05 7.22
CA LEU A 74 4.74 14.91 6.47
C LEU A 74 4.74 16.35 7.00
N PRO A 75 4.52 17.35 6.11
CA PRO A 75 4.28 18.72 6.55
C PRO A 75 3.02 18.79 7.41
N ALA A 76 2.91 19.83 8.24
CA ALA A 76 1.81 20.01 9.19
C ALA A 76 1.60 18.78 10.11
N SER A 77 2.69 18.27 10.69
CA SER A 77 2.69 17.08 11.56
C SER A 77 1.70 17.14 12.72
N ALA A 78 1.37 18.35 13.21
CA ALA A 78 0.30 18.53 14.21
C ALA A 78 -1.09 18.09 13.69
N THR A 79 -1.43 18.41 12.43
CA THR A 79 -2.67 17.94 11.80
C THR A 79 -2.64 16.42 11.60
N VAL A 80 -1.50 15.88 11.16
CA VAL A 80 -1.34 14.43 11.01
C VAL A 80 -1.55 13.70 12.33
N ARG A 81 -0.98 14.19 13.43
CA ARG A 81 -1.18 13.58 14.76
C ARG A 81 -2.64 13.66 15.19
N ARG A 82 -3.29 14.81 15.02
CA ARG A 82 -4.73 14.97 15.30
C ARG A 82 -5.58 13.99 14.48
N ALA A 83 -5.22 13.78 13.21
CA ALA A 83 -5.89 12.79 12.36
C ALA A 83 -5.74 11.38 12.90
N LEU A 84 -4.52 10.99 13.29
CA LEU A 84 -4.24 9.66 13.85
C LEU A 84 -4.94 9.45 15.20
N GLU A 85 -5.08 10.48 16.03
CA GLU A 85 -5.83 10.43 17.30
C GLU A 85 -7.35 10.38 17.09
N ARG A 86 -7.84 10.95 15.99
CA ARG A 86 -9.28 11.09 15.72
C ARG A 86 -9.86 9.92 14.94
N CYS A 87 -9.07 9.31 14.06
CA CYS A 87 -9.49 8.18 13.25
C CYS A 87 -9.99 7.03 14.14
N GLU A 88 -11.07 6.37 13.75
CA GLU A 88 -11.68 5.31 14.57
C GLU A 88 -10.77 4.08 14.67
N TYR A 89 -10.01 3.79 13.61
CA TYR A 89 -9.09 2.67 13.62
C TYR A 89 -7.86 2.90 12.74
N VAL A 90 -6.68 2.79 13.34
CA VAL A 90 -5.38 2.97 12.69
C VAL A 90 -4.58 1.67 12.71
N VAL A 91 -4.35 1.13 11.52
CA VAL A 91 -3.43 0.00 11.30
C VAL A 91 -2.09 0.54 10.84
N VAL A 92 -1.00 0.08 11.46
CA VAL A 92 0.37 0.40 11.03
C VAL A 92 1.09 -0.90 10.69
N SER A 93 1.59 -1.03 9.46
CA SER A 93 2.51 -2.10 9.06
C SER A 93 3.92 -1.55 9.02
N ASP A 94 4.77 -1.95 9.96
CA ASP A 94 6.15 -1.44 10.07
C ASP A 94 7.12 -2.56 10.50
N CYS A 95 8.39 -2.42 10.12
CA CYS A 95 9.45 -3.32 10.54
C CYS A 95 10.07 -2.91 11.90
N THR A 96 9.66 -1.76 12.44
CA THR A 96 10.03 -1.31 13.79
C THR A 96 8.83 -0.74 14.53
N THR A 97 8.76 -1.02 15.84
CA THR A 97 7.74 -0.44 16.73
C THR A 97 8.11 0.98 17.19
N ALA A 98 9.32 1.45 16.86
CA ALA A 98 9.89 2.69 17.39
C ALA A 98 9.64 3.92 16.48
N THR A 99 8.62 3.90 15.64
CA THR A 99 8.21 5.09 14.87
C THR A 99 7.22 5.93 15.67
N GLU A 100 7.19 7.25 15.42
CA GLU A 100 6.21 8.13 16.07
C GLU A 100 4.78 7.78 15.61
N THR A 101 4.60 7.37 14.35
CA THR A 101 3.31 6.90 13.84
C THR A 101 2.83 5.61 14.52
N ALA A 102 3.73 4.66 14.83
CA ALA A 102 3.33 3.41 15.49
C ALA A 102 2.69 3.62 16.87
N ARG A 103 2.95 4.75 17.54
CA ARG A 103 2.33 5.08 18.83
C ARG A 103 0.83 5.35 18.77
N TYR A 104 0.31 5.65 17.58
CA TYR A 104 -1.11 5.90 17.34
C TYR A 104 -1.83 4.68 16.74
N ALA A 105 -1.15 3.53 16.60
CA ALA A 105 -1.74 2.36 15.99
C ALA A 105 -2.66 1.61 16.97
N ASP A 106 -3.90 1.35 16.58
CA ASP A 106 -4.77 0.38 17.24
C ASP A 106 -4.31 -1.06 16.95
N LEU A 107 -3.72 -1.26 15.76
CA LEU A 107 -3.13 -2.52 15.36
C LEU A 107 -1.76 -2.30 14.69
N LEU A 108 -0.71 -2.82 15.32
CA LEU A 108 0.64 -2.82 14.76
C LEU A 108 0.97 -4.20 14.16
N LEU A 109 1.15 -4.22 12.84
CA LEU A 109 1.48 -5.43 12.08
C LEU A 109 2.98 -5.49 11.80
N PRO A 110 3.69 -6.54 12.25
CA PRO A 110 5.12 -6.68 12.02
C PRO A 110 5.39 -6.98 10.54
N ALA A 111 6.00 -6.04 9.85
CA ALA A 111 6.37 -6.16 8.45
C ALA A 111 7.83 -6.60 8.30
N MET A 112 8.12 -7.43 7.30
CA MET A 112 9.50 -7.79 6.95
C MET A 112 10.32 -6.53 6.58
N PRO A 113 11.54 -6.33 7.11
CA PRO A 113 12.48 -5.32 6.61
C PRO A 113 13.07 -5.74 5.26
N TRP A 114 13.77 -4.82 4.59
CA TRP A 114 14.33 -5.01 3.25
C TRP A 114 15.12 -6.33 3.07
N GLY A 115 15.96 -6.72 4.03
CA GLY A 115 16.78 -7.93 3.91
C GLY A 115 16.03 -9.26 3.99
N GLU A 116 14.76 -9.22 4.42
CA GLU A 116 13.87 -10.39 4.56
C GLU A 116 12.87 -10.48 3.40
N LYS A 117 12.67 -9.39 2.63
CA LYS A 117 11.72 -9.33 1.52
C LYS A 117 12.26 -9.97 0.25
N ASP A 118 11.34 -10.55 -0.52
CA ASP A 118 11.55 -11.02 -1.88
C ASP A 118 10.65 -10.23 -2.86
N GLY A 119 11.18 -9.81 -4.00
CA GLY A 119 10.40 -9.09 -5.01
C GLY A 119 11.27 -8.32 -6.00
N THR A 120 10.77 -7.17 -6.45
CA THR A 120 11.44 -6.25 -7.36
C THR A 120 11.39 -4.82 -6.84
N VAL A 121 12.35 -4.01 -7.28
CA VAL A 121 12.35 -2.56 -7.09
C VAL A 121 12.67 -1.87 -8.40
N THR A 122 11.98 -0.78 -8.70
CA THR A 122 12.26 0.07 -9.85
C THR A 122 12.97 1.34 -9.39
N ASN A 123 14.20 1.54 -9.89
CA ASN A 123 15.03 2.68 -9.53
C ASN A 123 14.65 3.97 -10.30
N SER A 124 15.38 5.07 -10.08
CA SER A 124 15.13 6.36 -10.73
C SER A 124 15.29 6.35 -12.26
N GLU A 125 16.13 5.47 -12.78
CA GLU A 125 16.35 5.29 -14.23
C GLU A 125 15.38 4.27 -14.85
N ARG A 126 14.35 3.88 -14.08
CA ARG A 126 13.32 2.91 -14.47
C ARG A 126 13.84 1.48 -14.68
N MET A 127 15.01 1.16 -14.12
CA MET A 127 15.54 -0.19 -14.13
C MET A 127 14.88 -1.01 -13.02
N ILE A 128 14.26 -2.13 -13.42
CA ILE A 128 13.71 -3.12 -12.49
C ILE A 128 14.83 -4.04 -12.03
N SER A 129 15.12 -4.03 -10.73
CA SER A 129 16.10 -4.90 -10.09
C SER A 129 15.41 -5.96 -9.25
N ARG A 130 15.95 -7.19 -9.26
CA ARG A 130 15.43 -8.30 -8.45
C ARG A 130 15.99 -8.24 -7.03
N GLN A 131 15.11 -8.11 -6.03
CA GLN A 131 15.45 -8.13 -4.61
C GLN A 131 15.27 -9.51 -4.02
N ARG A 132 16.36 -10.22 -3.71
CA ARG A 132 16.31 -11.52 -3.04
C ARG A 132 16.49 -11.37 -1.53
N ALA A 133 15.68 -12.10 -0.77
CA ALA A 133 15.89 -12.21 0.67
C ALA A 133 17.26 -12.86 0.95
N PHE A 134 18.03 -12.27 1.86
CA PHE A 134 19.29 -12.84 2.36
C PHE A 134 19.24 -13.12 3.86
N ARG A 135 18.08 -12.90 4.48
CA ARG A 135 17.77 -13.27 5.86
C ARG A 135 16.39 -13.91 5.91
N SER A 136 16.23 -14.88 6.81
CA SER A 136 14.91 -15.41 7.14
C SER A 136 14.10 -14.37 7.92
N PRO A 137 12.76 -14.34 7.73
CA PRO A 137 11.87 -13.50 8.50
C PRO A 137 12.07 -13.68 10.01
N ARG A 138 12.10 -12.58 10.76
CA ARG A 138 12.27 -12.62 12.22
C ARG A 138 10.93 -12.60 12.96
N GLY A 139 10.77 -13.50 13.92
CA GLY A 139 9.58 -13.55 14.78
C GLY A 139 8.31 -13.74 13.96
N ALA A 140 7.33 -12.87 14.17
CA ALA A 140 6.06 -12.89 13.45
C ALA A 140 6.05 -11.97 12.21
N ALA A 141 7.21 -11.47 11.75
CA ALA A 141 7.27 -10.58 10.60
C ALA A 141 6.79 -11.28 9.33
N ARG A 142 5.89 -10.62 8.60
CA ARG A 142 5.29 -11.13 7.36
C ARG A 142 5.53 -10.17 6.21
N ALA A 143 5.45 -10.68 4.97
CA ALA A 143 5.52 -9.82 3.82
C ALA A 143 4.23 -9.02 3.71
N ASP A 144 4.30 -7.75 3.29
CA ASP A 144 3.11 -6.88 3.23
C ASP A 144 2.01 -7.47 2.33
N TRP A 145 2.39 -8.11 1.23
CA TRP A 145 1.44 -8.75 0.30
C TRP A 145 0.72 -9.95 0.91
N GLU A 146 1.36 -10.71 1.80
CA GLU A 146 0.72 -11.84 2.50
C GLU A 146 -0.36 -11.32 3.45
N VAL A 147 -0.06 -10.22 4.16
CA VAL A 147 -1.01 -9.58 5.08
C VAL A 147 -2.20 -9.01 4.31
N VAL A 148 -1.96 -8.33 3.19
CA VAL A 148 -3.06 -7.81 2.33
C VAL A 148 -3.92 -8.96 1.77
N THR A 149 -3.30 -10.06 1.36
CA THR A 149 -4.00 -11.27 0.87
C THR A 149 -4.89 -11.88 1.96
N ASP A 150 -4.38 -11.97 3.19
CA ASP A 150 -5.12 -12.48 4.34
C ASP A 150 -6.33 -11.60 4.74
N VAL A 151 -6.18 -10.28 4.63
CA VAL A 151 -7.27 -9.33 4.87
C VAL A 151 -8.31 -9.48 3.76
N ALA A 152 -7.90 -9.51 2.50
CA ALA A 152 -8.80 -9.71 1.36
C ALA A 152 -9.59 -11.02 1.49
N ALA A 153 -8.94 -12.12 1.92
CA ALA A 153 -9.61 -13.39 2.15
C ALA A 153 -10.69 -13.30 3.25
N ARG A 154 -10.40 -12.60 4.36
CA ARG A 154 -11.37 -12.37 5.44
C ARG A 154 -12.56 -11.50 5.01
N LEU A 155 -12.36 -10.65 4.00
CA LEU A 155 -13.40 -9.83 3.38
C LEU A 155 -14.17 -10.56 2.26
N GLY A 156 -13.86 -11.84 1.99
CA GLY A 156 -14.54 -12.65 0.97
C GLY A 156 -13.93 -12.57 -0.43
N PHE A 157 -12.75 -11.96 -0.59
CA PHE A 157 -12.07 -11.81 -1.88
C PHE A 157 -10.95 -12.84 -2.13
N SER A 158 -10.99 -14.01 -1.48
CA SER A 158 -9.94 -15.02 -1.60
C SER A 158 -9.60 -15.41 -3.04
N SER A 159 -10.60 -15.50 -3.92
CA SER A 159 -10.39 -15.84 -5.33
C SER A 159 -9.67 -14.75 -6.13
N ALA A 160 -9.75 -13.49 -5.70
CA ALA A 160 -9.10 -12.35 -6.34
C ALA A 160 -7.66 -12.14 -5.87
N PHE A 161 -7.24 -12.78 -4.77
CA PHE A 161 -5.88 -12.71 -4.23
C PHE A 161 -5.22 -14.09 -4.12
N PRO A 162 -5.10 -14.88 -5.22
CA PRO A 162 -4.60 -16.26 -5.18
C PRO A 162 -3.07 -16.35 -5.14
N TYR A 163 -2.39 -15.40 -4.49
CA TYR A 163 -0.94 -15.26 -4.53
C TYR A 163 -0.24 -16.21 -3.56
N ARG A 164 0.81 -16.90 -4.03
CA ARG A 164 1.64 -17.79 -3.20
C ARG A 164 3.06 -17.27 -3.05
N LYS A 165 3.49 -16.39 -3.95
CA LYS A 165 4.82 -15.78 -3.96
C LYS A 165 4.79 -14.45 -4.73
N PRO A 166 5.77 -13.55 -4.51
CA PRO A 166 5.85 -12.27 -5.22
C PRO A 166 5.83 -12.38 -6.76
N ALA A 167 6.34 -13.49 -7.30
CA ALA A 167 6.33 -13.73 -8.75
C ALA A 167 4.92 -13.88 -9.33
N ASP A 168 3.92 -14.29 -8.54
CA ASP A 168 2.54 -14.40 -9.01
C ASP A 168 1.94 -12.99 -9.20
N ILE A 169 2.18 -12.09 -8.24
CA ILE A 169 1.79 -10.67 -8.30
C ILE A 169 2.50 -9.96 -9.46
N PHE A 170 3.80 -10.20 -9.65
CA PHE A 170 4.54 -9.59 -10.75
C PHE A 170 3.99 -10.01 -12.12
N ARG A 171 3.62 -11.29 -12.29
CA ARG A 171 3.00 -11.76 -13.54
C ARG A 171 1.64 -11.12 -13.79
N GLU A 172 0.82 -10.95 -12.76
CA GLU A 172 -0.44 -10.23 -12.90
C GLU A 172 -0.19 -8.78 -13.33
N HIS A 173 0.74 -8.09 -12.68
CA HIS A 173 1.12 -6.73 -13.06
C HIS A 173 1.58 -6.65 -14.52
N SER A 174 2.46 -7.55 -14.96
CA SER A 174 2.91 -7.62 -16.35
C SER A 174 1.75 -7.88 -17.33
N ALA A 175 0.81 -8.75 -16.98
CA ALA A 175 -0.34 -9.06 -17.82
C ALA A 175 -1.28 -7.85 -18.01
N LEU A 176 -1.40 -6.98 -17.00
CA LEU A 176 -2.17 -5.75 -17.10
C LEU A 176 -1.44 -4.66 -17.90
N SER A 177 -0.13 -4.50 -17.67
CA SER A 177 0.67 -3.41 -18.23
C SER A 177 1.04 -3.59 -19.70
N GLY A 178 1.07 -4.84 -20.20
CA GLY A 178 1.49 -5.16 -21.58
C GLY A 178 2.95 -5.60 -21.65
#